data_AF-A0A8H7BDJ7-F1
#
_entry.id   AF-A0A8H7BDJ7-F1
#
_cell.length_a   1.000
_cell.length_b   1.000
_cell.length_c   1.000
_cell.angle_alpha   90.00
_cell.angle_beta   90.00
_cell.angle_gamma   90.00
#
_symmetry.space_group_name_H-M   'P 1'
#
loop_
_entity.id
_entity.type
_entity.pdbx_description
1 polymer ?
#
loop_
_entity_poly.entity_id
_entity_poly.type
_entity_poly.pdbx_seq_one_letter_code
_entity_poly.pdbx_strand_id
1 'polypeptide(L)'
;MKTTSVGGTVAAFYFYRNVSSEIDVESLSKIQNPWQTYFAIQPQIYEPDGSASNITHEKHTLDFNPTEAFHEYRFDWSPGAVNFYIDGQYMRTMNQNVPSSPGRLMINHWSDGNPNFSGGPPAEEATLEIANLTLFFNSSEFTAPPVCHSTQEPCNVSGN
;
A
#
# COMPACT_ATOMS: atom_id res chain seq x y z
N MET A 1 -9.04 -4.42 0.69
CA MET A 1 -8.98 -4.69 -0.76
C MET A 1 -9.27 -6.16 -1.00
N LYS A 2 -9.83 -6.49 -2.17
CA LYS A 2 -9.90 -7.88 -2.68
C LYS A 2 -9.18 -7.89 -4.03
N THR A 3 -8.13 -8.68 -4.15
CA THR A 3 -7.24 -8.68 -5.33
C THR A 3 -7.72 -9.67 -6.39
N THR A 4 -7.23 -9.52 -7.61
CA THR A 4 -7.47 -10.46 -8.70
C THR A 4 -6.68 -11.76 -8.55
N SER A 5 -7.25 -12.88 -9.01
CA SER A 5 -6.53 -14.15 -9.20
C SER A 5 -5.81 -14.24 -10.56
N VAL A 6 -6.02 -13.28 -11.45
CA VAL A 6 -5.38 -13.23 -12.77
C VAL A 6 -3.97 -12.70 -12.63
N GLY A 7 -2.98 -13.55 -12.92
CA GLY A 7 -1.57 -13.18 -12.87
C GLY A 7 -1.22 -12.04 -13.83
N GLY A 8 -0.25 -11.22 -13.47
CA GLY A 8 0.30 -10.19 -14.36
C GLY A 8 0.03 -8.74 -13.97
N THR A 9 -0.40 -8.48 -12.73
CA THR A 9 -0.70 -7.11 -12.26
C THR A 9 -0.18 -6.86 -10.86
N VAL A 10 -0.12 -5.58 -10.48
CA VAL A 10 0.19 -5.09 -9.13
C VAL A 10 -0.97 -4.25 -8.65
N ALA A 11 -1.55 -4.62 -7.52
CA ALA A 11 -2.48 -3.77 -6.78
C ALA A 11 -1.69 -3.03 -5.70
N ALA A 12 -1.69 -1.69 -5.74
CA ALA A 12 -0.98 -0.87 -4.75
C ALA A 12 -1.93 0.05 -3.98
N PHE A 13 -1.70 0.13 -2.67
CA PHE A 13 -2.18 1.19 -1.79
C PHE A 13 -0.97 1.86 -1.18
N TYR A 14 -0.79 3.16 -1.43
CA TYR A 14 0.48 3.81 -1.11
C TYR A 14 0.31 5.29 -0.77
N PHE A 15 1.25 5.79 0.04
CA PHE A 15 1.51 7.21 0.23
C PHE A 15 2.57 7.65 -0.77
N TYR A 16 2.35 8.77 -1.46
CA TYR A 16 3.32 9.33 -2.40
C TYR A 16 3.43 10.85 -2.26
N ARG A 17 4.66 11.33 -2.05
CA ARG A 17 5.01 12.74 -2.26
C ARG A 17 5.88 12.92 -3.50
N ASN A 18 6.92 12.10 -3.61
CA ASN A 18 7.90 12.07 -4.69
C ASN A 18 8.72 10.77 -4.61
N VAL A 19 9.63 10.56 -5.56
CA VAL A 19 10.46 9.34 -5.70
C VAL A 19 11.34 9.00 -4.49
N SER A 20 11.51 9.91 -3.53
CA SER A 20 12.31 9.67 -2.32
C SER A 20 11.45 9.69 -1.04
N SER A 21 10.12 9.65 -1.17
CA SER A 21 9.19 9.80 -0.06
C SER A 21 7.88 9.10 -0.39
N GLU A 22 7.87 7.79 -0.19
CA GLU A 22 6.74 6.91 -0.52
C GLU A 22 6.68 5.72 0.45
N ILE A 23 5.46 5.26 0.75
CA ILE A 23 5.17 4.09 1.59
C ILE A 23 4.22 3.21 0.79
N ASP A 24 4.61 1.96 0.58
CA ASP A 24 3.92 1.06 -0.32
C ASP A 24 3.33 -0.15 0.41
N VAL A 25 2.10 -0.49 0.04
CA VAL A 25 1.51 -1.81 0.24
C VAL A 25 1.11 -2.36 -1.13
N GLU A 26 1.88 -3.33 -1.64
CA GLU A 26 1.73 -3.85 -3.00
C GLU A 26 1.46 -5.35 -3.01
N SER A 27 0.48 -5.80 -3.79
CA SER A 27 0.22 -7.23 -3.99
C SER A 27 0.36 -7.59 -5.47
N LEU A 28 1.30 -8.49 -5.76
CA LEU A 28 1.59 -8.96 -7.11
C LEU A 28 0.72 -10.17 -7.43
N SER A 29 -0.21 -10.05 -8.36
CA SER A 29 -1.14 -11.14 -8.69
C SER A 29 -0.45 -12.36 -9.31
N LYS A 30 0.80 -12.24 -9.76
CA LYS A 30 1.60 -13.38 -10.23
C LYS A 30 2.08 -14.30 -9.09
N ILE A 31 2.12 -13.81 -7.85
CA ILE A 31 2.64 -14.56 -6.71
C ILE A 31 1.45 -15.20 -6.00
N GLN A 32 1.33 -16.51 -6.17
CA GLN A 32 0.26 -17.32 -5.61
C GLN A 32 0.89 -18.57 -4.99
N ASN A 33 0.36 -19.05 -3.87
CA ASN A 33 0.81 -20.28 -3.18
C ASN A 33 2.27 -20.26 -2.67
N PRO A 34 2.57 -19.51 -1.60
CA PRO A 34 1.63 -18.71 -0.83
C PRO A 34 1.43 -17.32 -1.44
N TRP A 35 0.28 -16.71 -1.14
CA TRP A 35 0.02 -15.32 -1.50
C TRP A 35 0.93 -14.39 -0.70
N GLN A 36 1.32 -13.27 -1.30
CA GLN A 36 2.22 -12.31 -0.67
C GLN A 36 1.78 -10.86 -0.90
N THR A 37 2.03 -10.03 0.11
CA THR A 37 1.93 -8.58 0.05
C THR A 37 3.28 -7.98 0.43
N TYR A 38 3.67 -6.93 -0.27
CA TYR A 38 4.93 -6.24 -0.14
C TYR A 38 4.69 -4.99 0.70
N PHE A 39 5.57 -4.76 1.67
CA PHE A 39 5.65 -3.50 2.39
C PHE A 39 6.96 -2.83 2.00
N ALA A 40 6.91 -1.58 1.55
CA ALA A 40 8.13 -0.86 1.23
C ALA A 40 8.07 0.61 1.66
N ILE A 41 9.26 1.18 1.87
CA ILE A 41 9.46 2.62 2.04
C ILE A 41 10.54 3.05 1.06
N GLN A 42 10.23 4.00 0.20
CA GLN A 42 11.18 4.55 -0.76
C GLN A 42 11.98 5.71 -0.16
N PRO A 43 13.27 5.84 -0.50
CA PRO A 43 14.01 4.98 -1.43
C PRO A 43 14.39 3.61 -0.84
N GLN A 44 14.25 2.57 -1.66
CA GLN A 44 14.72 1.22 -1.39
C GLN A 44 16.23 1.20 -1.04
N ILE A 45 16.58 0.57 0.08
CA ILE A 45 17.95 0.19 0.40
C ILE A 45 18.21 -1.21 -0.18
N TYR A 46 19.40 -1.41 -0.73
CA TYR A 46 19.84 -2.68 -1.30
C TYR A 46 20.99 -3.27 -0.48
N GLU A 47 21.00 -4.59 -0.36
CA GLU A 47 22.12 -5.36 0.17
C GLU A 47 23.29 -5.40 -0.83
N PRO A 48 24.51 -5.80 -0.41
CA PRO A 48 25.67 -5.87 -1.31
C PRO A 48 25.49 -6.80 -2.52
N ASP A 49 24.61 -7.79 -2.43
CA ASP A 49 24.27 -8.70 -3.52
C ASP A 49 23.22 -8.13 -4.51
N GLY A 50 22.78 -6.89 -4.28
CA GLY A 50 21.77 -6.19 -5.08
C GLY A 50 20.33 -6.55 -4.74
N SER A 51 20.09 -7.41 -3.75
CA SER A 51 18.74 -7.69 -3.27
C SER A 51 18.17 -6.53 -2.45
N ALA A 52 16.85 -6.40 -2.44
CA ALA A 52 16.15 -5.42 -1.62
C ALA A 52 16.38 -5.71 -0.13
N SER A 53 16.90 -4.75 0.61
CA SER A 53 17.12 -4.86 2.05
C SER A 53 15.80 -4.87 2.81
N ASN A 54 15.72 -5.76 3.81
CA ASN A 54 14.51 -5.95 4.62
C ASN A 54 14.17 -4.75 5.52
N ILE A 55 15.09 -3.79 5.69
CA ILE A 55 14.88 -2.59 6.52
C ILE A 55 14.00 -1.54 5.83
N THR A 56 13.82 -1.63 4.51
CA THR A 56 12.96 -0.76 3.69
C THR A 56 12.01 -1.52 2.78
N HIS A 57 12.12 -2.86 2.70
CA HIS A 57 11.27 -3.66 1.82
C HIS A 57 11.12 -5.09 2.32
N GLU A 58 9.89 -5.52 2.56
CA GLU A 58 9.56 -6.87 3.00
C GLU A 58 8.55 -7.50 2.06
N LYS A 59 8.74 -8.81 1.80
CA LYS A 59 7.68 -9.68 1.28
C LYS A 59 7.01 -10.39 2.44
N HIS A 60 5.78 -10.01 2.74
CA HIS A 60 4.99 -10.63 3.79
C HIS A 60 4.12 -11.75 3.21
N THR A 61 4.14 -12.93 3.82
CA THR A 61 3.35 -14.08 3.38
C THR A 61 1.96 -14.02 4.02
N LEU A 62 0.90 -14.14 3.22
CA LEU A 62 -0.47 -14.16 3.71
C LEU A 62 -0.88 -15.60 4.08
N ASP A 63 -1.64 -15.73 5.15
CA ASP A 63 -2.25 -16.98 5.61
C ASP A 63 -3.68 -17.19 5.06
N PHE A 64 -4.12 -16.29 4.18
CA PHE A 64 -5.40 -16.31 3.49
C PHE A 64 -5.24 -16.13 1.97
N ASN A 65 -6.33 -16.40 1.23
CA ASN A 65 -6.42 -16.08 -0.19
C ASN A 65 -7.02 -14.67 -0.38
N PRO A 66 -6.23 -13.66 -0.78
CA PRO A 66 -6.69 -12.27 -0.90
C PRO A 66 -7.69 -12.04 -2.06
N THR A 67 -7.96 -13.08 -2.85
CA THR A 67 -8.91 -13.03 -3.98
C THR A 67 -10.33 -13.44 -3.59
N GLU A 68 -10.50 -14.11 -2.45
CA GLU A 68 -11.79 -14.69 -2.04
C GLU A 68 -12.63 -13.73 -1.19
N ALA A 69 -11.99 -12.80 -0.48
CA ALA A 69 -12.66 -11.87 0.42
C ALA A 69 -11.96 -10.50 0.48
N PHE A 70 -12.65 -9.51 1.03
CA PHE A 70 -12.03 -8.22 1.34
C PHE A 70 -11.21 -8.34 2.63
N HIS A 71 -9.95 -7.91 2.55
CA HIS A 71 -9.05 -7.82 3.69
C HIS A 71 -8.63 -6.37 3.95
N GLU A 72 -8.37 -6.02 5.21
CA GLU A 72 -7.81 -4.70 5.56
C GLU A 72 -6.30 -4.72 5.31
N TYR A 73 -5.81 -3.68 4.63
CA TYR A 73 -4.38 -3.38 4.52
C TYR A 73 -4.18 -1.95 4.99
N ARG A 74 -3.28 -1.76 5.95
CA ARG A 74 -3.12 -0.49 6.64
C ARG A 74 -1.66 -0.23 6.97
N PHE A 75 -1.28 1.04 6.93
CA PHE A 75 -0.07 1.51 7.59
C PHE A 75 -0.38 2.69 8.50
N ASP A 76 0.23 2.68 9.69
CA ASP A 76 0.25 3.82 10.60
C ASP A 76 1.57 4.54 10.44
N TRP A 77 1.50 5.80 10.02
CA TRP A 77 2.65 6.65 9.78
C TRP A 77 2.80 7.69 10.90
N SER A 78 3.94 7.66 11.58
CA SER A 78 4.33 8.59 12.64
C SER A 78 5.78 9.04 12.46
N PRO A 79 6.24 10.11 13.16
CA PRO A 79 7.64 10.53 13.07
C PRO A 79 8.61 9.38 13.41
N GLY A 80 9.40 8.97 12.42
CA GLY A 80 10.44 7.94 12.57
C GLY A 80 9.96 6.48 12.50
N ALA A 81 8.67 6.22 12.26
CA ALA A 81 8.17 4.86 12.12
C ALA A 81 6.95 4.75 11.19
N VAL A 82 6.92 3.67 10.41
CA VAL A 82 5.73 3.16 9.74
C VAL A 82 5.44 1.77 10.27
N ASN A 83 4.24 1.55 10.79
CA ASN A 83 3.77 0.24 11.24
C ASN A 83 2.75 -0.31 10.25
N PHE A 84 2.98 -1.51 9.74
CA PHE A 84 2.10 -2.17 8.77
C PHE A 84 1.18 -3.17 9.48
N TYR A 85 -0.05 -3.24 8.99
CA TYR A 85 -1.11 -4.10 9.52
C TYR A 85 -1.87 -4.79 8.38
N ILE A 86 -2.32 -6.00 8.67
CA ILE A 86 -3.27 -6.75 7.84
C ILE A 86 -4.37 -7.25 8.76
N ASP A 87 -5.64 -7.02 8.39
CA ASP A 87 -6.82 -7.41 9.19
C ASP A 87 -6.73 -6.98 10.67
N GLY A 88 -6.24 -5.75 10.90
CA GLY A 88 -6.05 -5.18 12.23
C GLY A 88 -4.89 -5.79 13.05
N GLN A 89 -4.20 -6.81 12.53
CA GLN A 89 -3.05 -7.42 13.17
C GLN A 89 -1.75 -6.71 12.76
N TYR A 90 -0.86 -6.50 13.73
CA TYR A 90 0.45 -5.92 13.48
C TYR A 90 1.35 -6.90 12.71
N MET A 91 1.99 -6.41 11.65
CA MET A 91 2.90 -7.20 10.82
C MET A 91 4.37 -6.83 11.08
N ARG A 92 4.72 -5.55 10.87
CA ARG A 92 6.09 -5.05 11.06
C ARG A 92 6.12 -3.53 11.25
N THR A 93 7.18 -3.06 11.89
CA THR A 93 7.64 -1.67 11.89
C THR A 93 8.85 -1.48 10.97
N MET A 94 8.85 -0.43 10.16
CA MET A 94 10.03 0.07 9.45
C MET A 94 10.38 1.49 9.93
N ASN A 95 11.67 1.73 10.16
CA ASN A 95 12.17 3.00 10.72
C ASN A 95 13.13 3.73 9.77
N GLN A 96 13.53 3.10 8.67
CA GLN A 96 14.44 3.71 7.70
C GLN A 96 13.65 4.45 6.61
N ASN A 97 14.19 5.59 6.18
CA ASN A 97 13.63 6.42 5.10
C ASN A 97 12.17 6.85 5.32
N VAL A 98 11.69 6.85 6.56
CA VAL A 98 10.30 7.22 6.89
C VAL A 98 10.01 8.63 6.38
N PRO A 99 8.96 8.83 5.56
CA PRO A 99 8.55 10.15 5.11
C PRO A 99 8.29 11.11 6.26
N SER A 100 8.58 12.39 6.05
CA SER A 100 8.44 13.44 7.06
C SER A 100 7.63 14.65 6.60
N SER A 101 7.03 14.56 5.41
CA SER A 101 6.30 15.69 4.81
C SER A 101 5.01 15.21 4.15
N PRO A 102 3.99 16.08 4.05
CA PRO A 102 2.72 15.74 3.42
C PRO A 102 2.85 15.29 1.96
N GLY A 103 1.90 14.46 1.54
CA GLY A 103 1.80 13.87 0.22
C GLY A 103 0.37 13.40 -0.05
N ARG A 104 0.20 12.47 -0.98
CA ARG A 104 -1.10 11.95 -1.42
C ARG A 104 -1.22 10.48 -1.03
N LEU A 105 -2.41 10.04 -0.64
CA LEU A 105 -2.72 8.61 -0.67
C LEU A 105 -3.28 8.25 -2.04
N MET A 106 -2.85 7.12 -2.56
CA MET A 106 -3.19 6.63 -3.88
C MET A 106 -3.51 5.13 -3.82
N ILE A 107 -4.44 4.72 -4.66
CA ILE A 107 -4.71 3.32 -4.97
C ILE A 107 -4.57 3.19 -6.48
N ASN A 108 -3.82 2.20 -6.94
CA ASN A 108 -3.69 1.89 -8.35
C ASN A 108 -3.72 0.38 -8.59
N HIS A 109 -3.99 0.01 -9.84
CA HIS A 109 -3.92 -1.36 -10.33
C HIS A 109 -3.29 -1.32 -11.71
N TRP A 110 -2.10 -1.90 -11.86
CA TRP A 110 -1.27 -1.68 -13.03
C TRP A 110 -0.49 -2.93 -13.45
N SER A 111 0.08 -2.86 -14.65
CA SER A 111 0.97 -3.87 -15.22
C SER A 111 2.00 -3.18 -16.10
N ASP A 112 3.28 -3.49 -15.91
CA ASP A 112 4.39 -2.97 -16.74
C ASP A 112 5.08 -4.07 -17.58
N GLY A 113 4.65 -5.33 -17.43
CA GLY A 113 5.26 -6.47 -18.13
C GLY A 113 6.63 -6.89 -17.60
N ASN A 114 7.12 -6.32 -16.51
CA ASN A 114 8.39 -6.72 -15.91
C ASN A 114 8.28 -8.17 -15.38
N PRO A 115 9.02 -9.15 -15.93
CA PRO A 115 8.91 -10.55 -15.53
C PRO A 115 9.33 -10.78 -14.08
N ASN A 116 10.18 -9.90 -13.53
CA ASN A 116 10.65 -9.99 -12.15
C ASN A 116 9.71 -9.32 -11.15
N PHE A 117 8.78 -8.47 -11.61
CA PHE A 117 7.82 -7.78 -10.75
C PHE A 117 6.37 -8.08 -11.14
N SER A 118 5.69 -7.21 -11.91
CA SER A 118 4.26 -7.40 -12.26
C SER A 118 3.96 -8.73 -12.96
N GLY A 119 4.89 -9.22 -13.79
CA GLY A 119 4.74 -10.45 -14.57
C GLY A 119 3.65 -10.38 -15.65
N GLY A 120 3.25 -9.18 -16.04
CA GLY A 120 2.18 -8.96 -17.01
C GLY A 120 2.59 -9.07 -18.48
N PRO A 121 1.68 -8.67 -19.40
CA PRO A 121 0.30 -8.24 -19.13
C PRO A 121 -0.60 -9.41 -18.67
N PRO A 122 -1.71 -9.13 -17.96
CA PRO A 122 -2.68 -10.17 -17.63
C PRO A 122 -3.33 -10.74 -18.90
N ALA A 123 -3.59 -12.04 -18.91
CA ALA A 123 -4.20 -12.73 -20.07
C ALA A 123 -5.69 -12.44 -20.23
N GLU A 124 -6.35 -12.04 -19.15
CA GLU A 124 -7.78 -11.76 -19.06
C GLU A 124 -8.02 -10.51 -18.21
N GLU A 125 -9.27 -10.08 -18.11
CA GLU A 125 -9.64 -8.95 -17.25
C GLU A 125 -9.25 -9.24 -15.79
N ALA A 126 -8.51 -8.31 -15.21
CA ALA A 126 -8.01 -8.41 -13.86
C ALA A 126 -8.56 -7.22 -13.07
N THR A 127 -9.35 -7.47 -12.04
CA THR A 127 -10.06 -6.43 -11.28
C THR A 127 -9.51 -6.30 -9.85
N LEU A 128 -9.26 -5.07 -9.41
CA LEU A 128 -9.05 -4.73 -8.00
C LEU A 128 -10.34 -4.15 -7.43
N GLU A 129 -10.87 -4.75 -6.36
CA GLU A 129 -12.07 -4.26 -5.69
C GLU A 129 -11.72 -3.57 -4.36
N ILE A 130 -12.30 -2.38 -4.15
CA ILE A 130 -12.10 -1.56 -2.95
C ILE A 130 -13.45 -1.38 -2.24
N ALA A 131 -13.58 -1.93 -1.03
CA ALA A 131 -14.81 -1.79 -0.23
C ALA A 131 -14.92 -0.40 0.42
N ASN A 132 -13.82 0.10 1.00
CA ASN A 132 -13.71 1.44 1.56
C ASN A 132 -12.24 1.87 1.64
N LEU A 133 -12.02 3.17 1.82
CA LEU A 133 -10.75 3.77 2.21
C LEU A 133 -11.03 4.67 3.40
N THR A 134 -10.34 4.42 4.51
CA THR A 134 -10.46 5.23 5.74
C THR A 134 -9.14 5.88 6.05
N LEU A 135 -9.14 7.20 6.30
CA LEU A 135 -7.95 7.95 6.69
C LEU A 135 -8.17 8.59 8.06
N PHE A 136 -7.22 8.38 8.96
CA PHE A 136 -7.14 9.09 10.23
C PHE A 136 -5.90 9.97 10.22
N PHE A 137 -6.05 11.22 10.62
CA PHE A 137 -4.93 12.15 10.76
C PHE A 137 -5.15 13.02 11.98
N ASN A 138 -4.05 13.33 12.68
CA ASN A 138 -4.06 14.38 13.67
C ASN A 138 -3.92 15.72 12.96
N SER A 139 -4.76 16.68 13.33
CA SER A 139 -4.63 18.06 12.88
C SER A 139 -4.64 18.98 14.09
N SER A 140 -3.69 19.91 14.14
CA SER A 140 -3.68 21.01 15.11
C SER A 140 -4.60 22.16 14.72
N GLU A 141 -5.18 22.12 13.52
CA GLU A 141 -6.06 23.18 12.99
C GLU A 141 -7.48 23.08 13.55
N PHE A 142 -7.85 21.92 14.11
CA PHE A 142 -9.18 21.68 14.66
C PHE A 142 -9.11 21.44 16.17
N THR A 143 -9.77 22.30 16.95
CA THR A 143 -9.92 22.15 18.41
C THR A 143 -11.14 21.30 18.80
N ALA A 144 -11.93 20.87 17.82
CA ALA A 144 -13.07 19.97 17.95
C ALA A 144 -13.03 18.92 16.81
N PRO A 145 -13.58 17.72 17.01
CA PRO A 145 -13.64 16.71 15.95
C PRO A 145 -14.32 17.28 14.69
N PRO A 146 -13.78 17.04 13.48
CA PRO A 146 -14.45 17.45 12.26
C PRO A 146 -15.83 16.79 12.18
N VAL A 147 -16.83 17.52 11.67
CA VAL A 147 -18.17 16.98 11.47
C VAL A 147 -18.07 15.84 10.46
N CYS A 148 -18.60 14.66 10.81
CA CYS A 148 -18.70 13.56 9.85
C CYS A 148 -19.64 13.96 8.70
N HIS A 149 -19.07 14.25 7.53
CA HIS A 149 -19.82 14.45 6.31
C HIS A 149 -19.88 13.12 5.54
N SER A 150 -21.06 12.49 5.50
CA SER A 150 -21.32 11.40 4.56
C SER A 150 -21.65 12.02 3.21
N THR A 151 -20.83 11.75 2.19
CA THR A 151 -21.05 12.23 0.83
C THR A 151 -20.92 11.06 -0.15
N GLN A 152 -21.76 11.04 -1.18
CA GLN A 152 -21.60 10.14 -2.33
C GLN A 152 -20.68 10.75 -3.40
N GLU A 153 -20.37 12.04 -3.27
CA GLU A 153 -19.47 12.78 -4.15
C GLU A 153 -18.11 13.01 -3.47
N PRO A 154 -16.98 12.89 -4.16
CA PRO A 154 -15.66 13.15 -3.60
C PRO A 154 -15.57 14.55 -2.96
N CYS A 155 -15.02 14.65 -1.75
CA CYS A 155 -14.74 15.94 -1.13
C CYS A 155 -13.74 16.72 -1.99
N ASN A 156 -14.08 17.96 -2.34
CA ASN A 156 -13.20 18.83 -3.09
C ASN A 156 -12.13 19.39 -2.15
N VAL A 157 -10.96 18.73 -2.07
CA VAL A 157 -9.83 19.21 -1.27
C VAL A 157 -9.09 20.26 -2.11
N SER A 158 -9.54 21.51 -2.05
CA SER A 158 -8.76 22.63 -2.58
C SER A 158 -7.56 22.85 -1.65
N GLY A 159 -6.37 22.46 -2.10
CA GLY A 159 -5.12 22.84 -1.42
C GLY A 159 -4.89 24.35 -1.56
N ASN A 160 -4.58 25.00 -0.44
CA ASN A 160 -3.98 26.34 -0.46
C ASN A 160 -2.56 26.30 -1.02
#